data_AF-A0A9P8J5U9-F1
#
_entry.id   AF-A0A9P8J5U9-F1
#
_cell.length_a   1.000
_cell.length_b   1.000
_cell.length_c   1.000
_cell.angle_alpha   90.00
_cell.angle_beta   90.00
_cell.angle_gamma   90.00
#
_symmetry.space_group_name_H-M   'P 1'
#
loop_
_entity.id
_entity.type
_entity.pdbx_description
1 polymer ?
#
loop_
_entity_poly.entity_id
_entity_poly.type
_entity_poly.pdbx_seq_one_letter_code
_entity_poly.pdbx_strand_id
1 'polypeptide(L)'
;MASMASGPTHPFTCNTCQVAFRSSDLQRTHMQSDWHRYNLKRRVASLPPLTSEVFAEKVLANKASAAATAARASFEKVCSACQKTYFSENAYANHLGSQKHRQQLARMHMRDADDASSVMSSTFSLGEPLETASNVETASVASVATERDTDLAHITDGVQQANIADDDSSSRAPSAAADTDDMVEVLLNQCLFCNTICEDLDENVKHMAKQHGMFIPEREFLVDLEGLLSYLHEKIHDDHQCLYCGQLKHTASGIQTHMRDRGHCMIPYSTEDEMLEIGEFYDFRSTYSDD
;
A
#
# COMPACT_ATOMS: atom_id res chain seq x y z
N MET A 1 6.60 -73.04 -2.46
CA MET A 1 7.26 -71.80 -2.02
C MET A 1 6.98 -70.74 -3.08
N ALA A 2 5.94 -69.92 -2.88
CA ALA A 2 5.55 -68.90 -3.85
C ALA A 2 6.46 -67.68 -3.67
N SER A 3 7.33 -67.45 -4.66
CA SER A 3 8.19 -66.28 -4.74
C SER A 3 7.33 -65.08 -5.13
N MET A 4 6.94 -64.25 -4.16
CA MET A 4 6.30 -62.97 -4.43
C MET A 4 7.37 -61.96 -4.82
N ALA A 5 7.55 -61.77 -6.13
CA ALA A 5 8.31 -60.65 -6.67
C ALA A 5 7.61 -59.35 -6.25
N SER A 6 8.15 -58.67 -5.24
CA SER A 6 7.72 -57.33 -4.85
C SER A 6 8.14 -56.36 -5.95
N GLY A 7 7.19 -55.98 -6.82
CA GLY A 7 7.41 -54.97 -7.85
C GLY A 7 7.79 -53.61 -7.24
N PRO A 8 8.33 -52.67 -8.04
CA PRO A 8 8.65 -51.35 -7.54
C PRO A 8 7.40 -50.70 -6.95
N THR A 9 7.45 -50.36 -5.66
CA THR A 9 6.30 -49.87 -4.89
C THR A 9 5.79 -48.52 -5.38
N HIS A 10 6.60 -47.79 -6.15
CA HIS A 10 6.27 -46.47 -6.70
C HIS A 10 6.79 -46.35 -8.15
N PRO A 11 6.10 -46.95 -9.13
CA PRO A 11 6.57 -47.01 -10.52
C PRO A 11 6.46 -45.68 -11.28
N PHE A 12 5.75 -44.68 -10.74
CA PHE A 12 5.52 -43.40 -11.40
C PHE A 12 6.28 -42.28 -10.68
N THR A 13 7.17 -41.56 -11.36
CA THR A 13 8.01 -40.52 -10.73
C THR A 13 7.90 -39.17 -11.43
N CYS A 14 8.20 -38.10 -10.71
CA CYS A 14 8.31 -36.75 -11.23
C CYS A 14 9.72 -36.24 -11.06
N ASN A 15 10.43 -36.00 -12.17
CA ASN A 15 11.81 -35.51 -12.14
C ASN A 15 11.92 -34.04 -11.71
N THR A 16 10.89 -33.24 -11.95
CA THR A 16 10.87 -31.80 -11.56
C THR A 16 10.74 -31.62 -10.05
N CYS A 17 9.98 -32.50 -9.39
CA CYS A 17 9.66 -32.39 -7.97
C CYS A 17 10.31 -33.49 -7.11
N GLN A 18 11.04 -34.41 -7.74
CA GLN A 18 11.78 -35.52 -7.11
C GLN A 18 10.90 -36.39 -6.19
N VAL A 19 9.67 -36.66 -6.62
CA VAL A 19 8.71 -37.50 -5.88
C VAL A 19 8.26 -38.71 -6.68
N ALA A 20 7.92 -39.78 -5.97
CA ALA A 20 7.47 -41.05 -6.52
C ALA A 20 6.05 -41.38 -6.04
N PHE A 21 5.25 -41.96 -6.93
CA PHE A 21 3.83 -42.26 -6.77
C PHE A 21 3.57 -43.74 -7.02
N ARG A 22 2.57 -44.27 -6.29
CA ARG A 22 2.13 -45.67 -6.41
C ARG A 22 1.19 -45.89 -7.60
N SER A 23 0.50 -44.84 -8.05
CA SER A 23 -0.49 -44.90 -9.13
C SER A 23 -0.25 -43.79 -10.17
N SER A 24 -0.66 -44.06 -11.42
CA SER A 24 -0.59 -43.09 -12.52
C SER A 24 -1.53 -41.90 -12.29
N ASP A 25 -2.69 -42.14 -11.68
CA ASP A 25 -3.67 -41.08 -11.38
C ASP A 25 -3.10 -40.05 -10.41
N LEU A 26 -2.34 -40.50 -9.41
CA LEU A 26 -1.70 -39.61 -8.44
C LEU A 26 -0.56 -38.78 -9.08
N GLN A 27 0.13 -39.35 -10.07
CA GLN A 27 1.11 -38.59 -10.87
C GLN A 27 0.42 -37.51 -11.72
N ARG A 28 -0.72 -37.82 -12.36
CA ARG A 28 -1.47 -36.86 -13.18
C ARG A 28 -2.03 -35.71 -12.35
N THR A 29 -2.61 -36.00 -11.18
CA THR A 29 -3.07 -34.96 -10.26
C THR A 29 -1.92 -34.11 -9.74
N HIS A 30 -0.76 -34.72 -9.47
CA HIS A 30 0.46 -33.96 -9.13
C HIS A 30 0.91 -33.02 -10.26
N MET A 31 0.92 -33.45 -11.53
CA MET A 31 1.31 -32.57 -12.65
C MET A 31 0.44 -31.31 -12.77
N GLN A 32 -0.81 -31.38 -12.31
CA GLN A 32 -1.76 -30.25 -12.32
C GLN A 32 -1.67 -29.38 -11.06
N SER A 33 -1.02 -29.88 -10.00
CA SER A 33 -0.90 -29.16 -8.73
C SER A 33 -0.06 -27.89 -8.85
N ASP A 34 -0.39 -26.90 -8.02
CA ASP A 34 0.36 -25.63 -7.96
C ASP A 34 1.80 -25.84 -7.49
N TRP A 35 2.06 -26.88 -6.69
CA TRP A 35 3.41 -27.26 -6.28
C TRP A 35 4.28 -27.68 -7.48
N HIS A 36 3.72 -28.49 -8.40
CA HIS A 36 4.43 -28.89 -9.61
C HIS A 36 4.70 -27.70 -10.54
N ARG A 37 3.68 -26.87 -10.77
CA ARG A 37 3.80 -25.66 -11.59
C ARG A 37 4.84 -24.69 -11.05
N TYR A 38 4.87 -24.50 -9.73
CA TYR A 38 5.84 -23.64 -9.06
C TYR A 38 7.27 -24.19 -9.17
N ASN A 39 7.48 -25.49 -8.93
CA ASN A 39 8.78 -26.12 -9.11
C ASN A 39 9.24 -26.15 -10.57
N LEU A 40 8.31 -26.30 -11.53
CA LEU A 40 8.61 -26.20 -12.95
C LEU A 40 9.12 -24.81 -13.31
N LYS A 41 8.45 -23.75 -12.84
CA LYS A 41 8.91 -22.36 -13.03
C LYS A 41 10.30 -22.11 -12.43
N ARG A 42 10.58 -22.68 -11.25
CA ARG A 42 11.91 -22.61 -10.63
C ARG A 42 12.97 -23.31 -11.46
N ARG A 43 12.66 -24.50 -11.98
CA ARG A 43 13.57 -25.26 -12.85
C ARG A 43 13.87 -24.52 -14.16
N VAL A 44 12.87 -23.87 -14.78
CA VAL A 44 13.08 -23.02 -15.96
C VAL A 44 14.02 -21.85 -15.65
N ALA A 45 13.92 -21.29 -14.44
CA ALA A 45 14.84 -20.27 -13.95
C ALA A 45 16.18 -20.83 -13.41
N SER A 46 16.51 -22.10 -13.67
CA SER A 46 17.72 -22.79 -13.17
C SER A 46 17.88 -22.81 -11.64
N LEU A 47 16.79 -22.63 -10.88
CA LEU A 47 16.77 -22.66 -9.43
C LEU A 47 16.44 -24.08 -8.91
N PRO A 48 16.99 -24.49 -7.74
CA PRO A 48 16.69 -25.78 -7.14
C PRO A 48 15.19 -25.96 -6.84
N PRO A 49 14.64 -27.18 -7.00
CA PRO A 49 13.25 -27.48 -6.67
C PRO A 49 13.01 -27.37 -5.16
N LEU A 50 11.82 -26.91 -4.77
CA LEU A 50 11.41 -26.89 -3.37
C LEU A 50 10.71 -28.20 -2.99
N THR A 51 11.00 -28.67 -1.78
CA THR A 51 10.28 -29.78 -1.15
C THR A 51 8.82 -29.40 -0.87
N SER A 52 7.97 -30.40 -0.66
CA SER A 52 6.56 -30.19 -0.34
C SER A 52 6.36 -29.42 0.97
N GLU A 53 7.23 -29.65 1.96
CA GLU A 53 7.17 -29.01 3.27
C GLU A 53 7.43 -27.51 3.18
N VAL A 54 8.51 -27.11 2.50
CA VAL A 54 8.86 -25.69 2.31
C VAL A 54 7.81 -24.98 1.45
N PHE A 55 7.23 -25.68 0.47
CA PHE A 55 6.13 -25.11 -0.30
C PHE A 55 4.89 -24.87 0.56
N ALA A 56 4.51 -25.83 1.41
CA ALA A 56 3.39 -25.68 2.33
C ALA A 56 3.62 -24.53 3.32
N GLU A 57 4.82 -24.44 3.91
CA GLU A 57 5.21 -23.34 4.79
C GLU A 57 5.10 -21.98 4.07
N LYS A 58 5.62 -21.88 2.84
CA LYS A 58 5.55 -20.65 2.06
C LYS A 58 4.11 -20.26 1.68
N VAL A 59 3.26 -21.24 1.37
CA VAL A 59 1.83 -21.01 1.11
C VAL A 59 1.12 -20.54 2.37
N LEU A 60 1.41 -21.13 3.53
CA LEU A 60 0.86 -20.69 4.82
C LEU A 60 1.32 -19.28 5.18
N ALA A 61 2.60 -18.95 4.99
CA ALA A 61 3.13 -17.61 5.23
C ALA A 61 2.46 -16.56 4.32
N ASN A 62 2.28 -16.86 3.04
CA ASN A 62 1.57 -15.98 2.11
C ASN A 62 0.09 -15.79 2.51
N LYS A 63 -0.59 -16.87 2.90
CA LYS A 63 -1.97 -16.80 3.39
C LYS A 63 -2.09 -15.98 4.68
N ALA A 64 -1.15 -16.14 5.61
CA ALA A 64 -1.10 -15.37 6.85
C ALA A 64 -0.85 -13.88 6.59
N SER A 65 0.06 -13.54 5.67
CA SER A 65 0.30 -12.16 5.25
C SER A 65 -0.92 -11.53 4.57
N ALA A 66 -1.60 -12.28 3.70
CA ALA A 66 -2.83 -11.84 3.06
C ALA A 66 -3.96 -11.64 4.08
N ALA A 67 -4.13 -12.57 5.03
CA ALA A 67 -5.12 -12.45 6.11
C ALA A 67 -4.82 -11.27 7.04
N ALA A 68 -3.56 -11.02 7.39
CA ALA A 68 -3.16 -9.85 8.18
C ALA A 68 -3.43 -8.54 7.42
N THR A 69 -3.24 -8.52 6.10
CA THR A 69 -3.56 -7.37 5.26
C THR A 69 -5.07 -7.14 5.15
N ALA A 70 -5.84 -8.22 4.98
CA ALA A 70 -7.30 -8.17 4.97
C ALA A 70 -7.88 -7.72 6.33
N ALA A 71 -7.34 -8.22 7.44
CA ALA A 71 -7.73 -7.79 8.79
C ALA A 71 -7.41 -6.31 9.03
N ARG A 72 -6.24 -5.83 8.56
CA ARG A 72 -5.90 -4.41 8.58
C ARG A 72 -6.84 -3.58 7.70
N ALA A 73 -7.24 -4.08 6.54
CA ALA A 73 -8.18 -3.41 5.66
C ALA A 73 -9.61 -3.35 6.22
N SER A 74 -10.00 -4.29 7.11
CA SER A 74 -11.29 -4.27 7.81
C SER A 74 -11.33 -3.37 9.05
N PHE A 75 -10.21 -2.71 9.39
CA PHE A 75 -10.15 -1.85 10.57
C PHE A 75 -10.78 -0.49 10.27
N GLU A 76 -12.09 -0.35 10.47
CA GLU A 76 -12.77 0.95 10.45
C GLU A 76 -12.87 1.51 11.88
N LYS A 77 -12.18 2.62 12.16
CA LYS A 77 -12.35 3.37 13.41
C LYS A 77 -12.54 4.85 13.18
N VAL A 78 -13.49 5.44 13.91
CA VAL A 78 -13.81 6.86 13.83
C VAL A 78 -13.27 7.57 15.06
N CYS A 79 -12.58 8.69 14.86
CA CYS A 79 -12.17 9.56 15.97
C CYS A 79 -13.35 10.42 16.43
N SER A 80 -13.73 10.37 17.71
CA SER A 80 -14.85 11.18 18.25
C SER A 80 -14.61 12.69 18.19
N ALA A 81 -13.36 13.15 18.43
CA ALA A 81 -13.04 14.58 18.49
C ALA A 81 -12.85 15.24 17.10
N CYS A 82 -12.48 14.44 16.10
CA CYS A 82 -12.22 14.92 14.74
C CYS A 82 -13.23 14.41 13.71
N GLN A 83 -14.08 13.44 14.09
CA GLN A 83 -15.05 12.75 13.25
C GLN A 83 -14.46 12.15 11.95
N LYS A 84 -13.14 11.93 11.93
CA LYS A 84 -12.43 11.32 10.81
C LYS A 84 -12.45 9.80 10.95
N THR A 85 -12.85 9.12 9.88
CA THR A 85 -12.78 7.66 9.71
C THR A 85 -11.35 7.27 9.30
N TYR A 86 -10.83 6.23 9.94
CA TYR A 86 -9.51 5.68 9.68
C TYR A 86 -9.65 4.20 9.38
N PHE A 87 -9.05 3.78 8.28
CA PHE A 87 -9.09 2.40 7.78
C PHE A 87 -7.83 1.59 8.15
N SER A 88 -7.03 2.11 9.10
CA SER A 88 -5.78 1.50 9.54
C SER A 88 -5.48 1.87 10.99
N GLU A 89 -5.10 0.88 11.79
CA GLU A 89 -4.75 1.05 13.21
C GLU A 89 -3.58 2.01 13.42
N ASN A 90 -2.52 1.88 12.61
CA ASN A 90 -1.36 2.77 12.68
C ASN A 90 -1.71 4.21 12.30
N ALA A 91 -2.60 4.41 11.32
CA ALA A 91 -3.05 5.74 10.93
C ALA A 91 -3.89 6.40 12.05
N TYR A 92 -4.75 5.62 12.71
CA TYR A 92 -5.54 6.08 13.85
C TYR A 92 -4.66 6.43 15.06
N ALA A 93 -3.68 5.59 15.41
CA ALA A 93 -2.75 5.85 16.51
C ALA A 93 -1.90 7.11 16.27
N ASN A 94 -1.39 7.28 15.04
CA ASN A 94 -0.67 8.49 14.65
C ASN A 94 -1.57 9.74 14.68
N HIS A 95 -2.85 9.61 14.31
CA HIS A 95 -3.81 10.68 14.43
C HIS A 95 -3.99 11.12 15.89
N LEU A 96 -4.17 10.17 16.83
CA LEU A 96 -4.29 10.48 18.27
C LEU A 96 -3.04 11.16 18.84
N GLY A 97 -1.85 10.84 18.31
CA GLY A 97 -0.59 11.47 18.69
C GLY A 97 -0.36 12.86 18.11
N SER A 98 -1.12 13.27 17.08
CA SER A 98 -0.92 14.54 16.37
C SER A 98 -1.27 15.75 17.23
N GLN A 99 -0.46 16.81 17.16
CA GLN A 99 -0.73 18.08 17.85
C GLN A 99 -2.11 18.67 17.48
N LYS A 100 -2.56 18.49 16.24
CA LYS A 100 -3.88 18.97 15.77
C LYS A 100 -5.03 18.29 16.53
N HIS A 101 -4.92 16.98 16.77
CA HIS A 101 -5.91 16.24 17.55
C HIS A 101 -5.89 16.66 19.03
N ARG A 102 -4.69 16.79 19.62
CA ARG A 102 -4.53 17.20 21.02
C ARG A 102 -5.05 18.63 21.29
N GLN A 103 -4.82 19.56 20.36
CA GLN A 103 -5.37 20.92 20.42
C GLN A 103 -6.89 20.94 20.26
N GLN A 104 -7.45 20.11 19.37
CA GLN A 104 -8.90 20.01 19.19
C GLN A 104 -9.59 19.45 20.44
N LEU A 105 -9.00 18.42 21.07
CA LEU A 105 -9.47 17.90 22.35
C LEU A 105 -9.45 18.98 23.45
N ALA A 106 -8.36 19.76 23.54
CA ALA A 106 -8.26 20.86 24.50
C ALA A 106 -9.32 21.94 24.25
N ARG A 107 -9.64 22.26 22.99
CA ARG A 107 -10.69 23.22 22.64
C ARG A 107 -12.10 22.70 22.95
N MET A 108 -12.34 21.40 22.81
CA MET A 108 -13.61 20.78 23.22
C MET A 108 -13.77 20.78 24.74
N HIS A 109 -12.73 20.40 25.47
CA HIS A 109 -12.75 20.39 26.94
C HIS A 109 -12.94 21.79 27.55
N MET A 110 -12.52 22.85 26.85
CA MET A 110 -12.79 24.23 27.26
C MET A 110 -14.24 24.66 26.99
N ARG A 111 -14.90 24.09 25.97
CA ARG A 111 -16.33 24.35 25.70
C ARG A 111 -17.25 23.66 26.70
N ASP A 112 -16.91 22.45 27.15
CA ASP A 112 -17.65 21.74 28.20
C ASP A 112 -17.47 22.40 29.59
N ALA A 113 -16.33 23.07 29.82
CA ALA A 113 -16.08 23.80 31.07
C ALA A 113 -16.94 25.09 31.20
N ASP A 114 -17.23 25.77 30.09
CA ASP A 114 -18.09 26.97 30.10
C ASP A 114 -19.58 26.63 30.37
N ASP A 115 -20.04 25.45 29.93
CA ASP A 115 -21.41 24.97 30.20
C ASP A 115 -21.55 24.42 31.65
N ALA A 116 -20.49 23.80 32.19
CA ALA A 116 -20.45 23.37 33.60
C ALA A 116 -20.18 24.53 34.60
N SER A 117 -19.65 25.66 34.15
CA SER A 117 -19.40 26.84 34.99
C SER A 117 -20.65 27.69 35.26
N SER A 118 -21.77 27.42 34.58
CA SER A 118 -23.00 28.23 34.69
C SER A 118 -23.92 27.86 35.87
N VAL A 119 -23.52 26.93 36.76
CA VAL A 119 -24.34 26.52 37.93
C VAL A 119 -23.70 26.74 39.30
N MET A 120 -22.52 27.37 39.41
CA MET A 120 -21.85 27.57 40.71
C MET A 120 -21.32 28.99 40.90
N SER A 121 -22.21 29.98 41.05
CA SER A 121 -21.83 31.25 41.68
C SER A 121 -23.00 31.92 42.39
N SER A 122 -23.34 31.40 43.56
CA SER A 122 -24.06 32.14 44.61
C SER A 122 -23.99 31.39 45.93
N THR A 123 -22.85 31.45 46.61
CA THR A 123 -22.85 31.33 48.07
C THR A 123 -21.68 32.10 48.66
N PHE A 124 -22.07 32.91 49.62
CA PHE A 124 -21.39 34.00 50.30
C PHE A 124 -21.23 33.51 51.75
N SER A 125 -20.00 33.31 52.24
CA SER A 125 -19.59 33.63 53.62
C SER A 125 -18.29 32.95 54.06
N LEU A 126 -17.30 33.81 54.33
CA LEU A 126 -16.49 33.92 55.56
C LEU A 126 -15.55 32.77 56.00
N GLY A 127 -14.25 33.06 55.97
CA GLY A 127 -13.33 32.87 57.10
C GLY A 127 -12.35 31.69 57.05
N GLU A 128 -11.08 32.00 56.75
CA GLU A 128 -9.88 31.31 57.28
C GLU A 128 -9.75 31.57 58.81
N PRO A 129 -8.99 30.79 59.64
CA PRO A 129 -7.59 30.38 59.37
C PRO A 129 -7.01 29.06 59.98
N LEU A 130 -5.99 28.52 59.29
CA LEU A 130 -4.63 28.09 59.70
C LEU A 130 -4.30 27.16 60.93
N GLU A 131 -3.28 26.30 60.69
CA GLU A 131 -2.33 25.59 61.62
C GLU A 131 -2.82 24.33 62.38
N THR A 132 -2.04 23.31 62.79
CA THR A 132 -0.67 22.80 62.58
C THR A 132 -0.56 21.47 63.39
N ALA A 133 0.24 20.51 62.91
CA ALA A 133 0.94 19.41 63.61
C ALA A 133 0.22 18.27 64.38
N SER A 134 0.57 17.04 63.97
CA SER A 134 1.11 15.90 64.75
C SER A 134 0.31 15.24 65.89
N ASN A 135 -0.01 13.93 65.75
CA ASN A 135 0.67 12.75 66.36
C ASN A 135 -0.27 11.52 66.35
N VAL A 136 0.20 10.35 65.84
CA VAL A 136 0.49 9.09 66.59
C VAL A 136 -0.81 8.39 67.10
N GLU A 137 -1.19 7.16 66.74
CA GLU A 137 -0.46 5.88 66.86
C GLU A 137 -1.26 4.72 66.20
N THR A 138 -0.57 3.74 65.60
CA THR A 138 -0.78 2.25 65.62
C THR A 138 -2.19 1.65 65.45
N ALA A 139 -2.46 0.52 64.79
CA ALA A 139 -1.76 -0.67 64.28
C ALA A 139 -2.78 -1.34 63.28
N SER A 140 -2.53 -2.30 62.38
CA SER A 140 -1.55 -3.39 62.29
C SER A 140 -1.75 -4.11 60.92
N VAL A 141 -0.63 -4.62 60.37
CA VAL A 141 -0.38 -5.92 59.66
C VAL A 141 -1.20 -6.29 58.40
N ALA A 142 -0.66 -6.90 57.32
CA ALA A 142 0.68 -7.27 56.84
C ALA A 142 0.52 -7.72 55.35
N SER A 143 1.37 -7.26 54.41
CA SER A 143 2.51 -7.97 53.76
C SER A 143 2.11 -8.87 52.55
N VAL A 144 2.85 -9.09 51.46
CA VAL A 144 4.29 -9.01 51.13
C VAL A 144 4.44 -8.76 49.60
N ALA A 145 5.28 -7.80 49.19
CA ALA A 145 5.92 -7.81 47.87
C ALA A 145 7.42 -8.05 48.10
N THR A 146 8.03 -8.92 47.29
CA THR A 146 9.46 -9.25 47.37
C THR A 146 10.21 -8.51 46.27
N GLU A 147 11.35 -7.94 46.66
CA GLU A 147 12.34 -7.30 45.79
C GLU A 147 13.46 -8.29 45.49
N ARG A 148 14.04 -8.23 44.28
CA ARG A 148 15.49 -8.46 44.05
C ARG A 148 15.98 -7.66 42.84
N ASP A 149 16.88 -6.74 43.16
CA ASP A 149 18.02 -6.14 42.44
C ASP A 149 18.97 -7.26 41.91
N THR A 150 19.84 -7.18 40.91
CA THR A 150 20.69 -6.12 40.32
C THR A 150 21.24 -6.56 38.91
N ASP A 151 21.88 -5.59 38.21
CA ASP A 151 23.02 -5.69 37.28
C ASP A 151 22.85 -6.14 35.81
N LEU A 152 23.11 -5.22 34.87
CA LEU A 152 24.26 -5.27 33.95
C LEU A 152 24.26 -4.05 33.00
N ALA A 153 25.18 -3.10 33.24
CA ALA A 153 25.54 -2.05 32.31
C ALA A 153 27.07 -2.01 32.16
N HIS A 154 27.56 -2.01 30.91
CA HIS A 154 28.79 -1.35 30.38
C HIS A 154 29.42 -2.15 29.20
N ILE A 155 30.14 -1.42 28.32
CA ILE A 155 30.99 -1.83 27.17
C ILE A 155 30.20 -1.92 25.84
N THR A 156 30.29 -0.99 24.88
CA THR A 156 31.49 -0.43 24.21
C THR A 156 31.26 0.97 23.62
N ASP A 157 32.38 1.68 23.55
CA ASP A 157 32.62 3.02 23.05
C ASP A 157 33.24 2.97 21.63
N GLY A 158 33.09 4.06 20.87
CA GLY A 158 34.14 4.59 19.97
C GLY A 158 34.34 4.02 18.55
N VAL A 159 34.05 4.87 17.55
CA VAL A 159 34.86 5.28 16.37
C VAL A 159 33.91 6.01 15.41
N GLN A 160 33.81 7.35 15.34
CA GLN A 160 34.72 8.45 14.96
C GLN A 160 35.28 8.45 13.52
N GLN A 161 34.68 9.37 12.74
CA GLN A 161 35.30 10.38 11.84
C GLN A 161 35.95 10.01 10.49
N ALA A 162 35.35 10.58 9.43
CA ALA A 162 36.02 11.45 8.45
C ALA A 162 34.94 12.37 7.82
N ASN A 163 34.92 13.69 8.07
CA ASN A 163 35.60 14.78 7.36
C ASN A 163 35.18 14.98 5.89
N ILE A 164 34.30 15.95 5.62
CA ILE A 164 34.40 16.90 4.48
C ILE A 164 33.77 18.25 4.91
N ALA A 165 34.61 19.26 5.11
CA ALA A 165 34.34 20.69 4.84
C ALA A 165 34.97 20.98 3.46
N ASP A 166 34.60 21.93 2.62
CA ASP A 166 33.96 23.24 2.70
C ASP A 166 33.31 23.50 1.31
N ASP A 167 32.41 24.49 1.21
CA ASP A 167 32.63 25.72 0.41
C ASP A 167 31.36 26.31 -0.23
N ASP A 168 31.35 27.62 -0.14
CA ASP A 168 30.33 28.64 -0.33
C ASP A 168 30.05 28.95 -1.81
N SER A 169 28.77 29.16 -2.17
CA SER A 169 28.40 30.34 -2.96
C SER A 169 26.90 30.51 -3.12
N SER A 170 26.47 31.67 -2.61
CA SER A 170 25.17 32.31 -2.76
C SER A 170 24.62 32.36 -4.19
N SER A 171 23.32 32.12 -4.33
CA SER A 171 22.44 33.16 -4.89
C SER A 171 21.04 33.09 -4.30
N ARG A 172 20.61 34.25 -3.83
CA ARG A 172 19.32 34.57 -3.21
C ARG A 172 18.15 34.42 -4.20
N ALA A 173 17.01 34.08 -3.61
CA ALA A 173 15.65 34.09 -4.15
C ALA A 173 15.23 35.40 -4.85
N PRO A 174 14.02 35.43 -5.45
CA PRO A 174 12.91 35.83 -4.61
C PRO A 174 11.68 34.92 -4.73
N SER A 175 11.06 34.72 -3.56
CA SER A 175 9.71 34.22 -3.40
C SER A 175 8.71 35.25 -3.93
N ALA A 176 7.75 34.82 -4.73
CA ALA A 176 6.47 35.51 -4.87
C ALA A 176 5.38 34.45 -5.09
N ALA A 177 4.49 34.37 -4.11
CA ALA A 177 3.24 33.65 -4.24
C ALA A 177 2.41 34.30 -5.37
N ALA A 178 1.98 33.48 -6.32
CA ALA A 178 0.82 33.74 -7.14
C ALA A 178 0.01 32.44 -7.17
N ASP A 179 -1.08 32.49 -6.44
CA ASP A 179 -2.25 31.64 -6.56
C ASP A 179 -2.84 31.94 -7.95
N THR A 180 -2.40 31.19 -8.96
CA THR A 180 -3.06 31.11 -10.24
C THR A 180 -3.39 29.65 -10.46
N ASP A 181 -4.67 29.41 -10.67
CA ASP A 181 -5.29 28.24 -11.28
C ASP A 181 -4.57 27.95 -12.61
N ASP A 182 -3.38 27.35 -12.50
CA ASP A 182 -2.48 27.07 -13.61
C ASP A 182 -2.97 25.77 -14.24
N MET A 183 -3.85 25.95 -15.22
CA MET A 183 -4.22 24.93 -16.18
C MET A 183 -2.93 24.48 -16.85
N VAL A 184 -2.27 23.48 -16.28
CA VAL A 184 -1.07 22.85 -16.83
C VAL A 184 -1.47 22.39 -18.21
N GLU A 185 -0.98 23.05 -19.27
CA GLU A 185 -1.14 22.57 -20.63
C GLU A 185 -0.57 21.16 -20.65
N VAL A 186 -1.46 20.16 -20.69
CA VAL A 186 -1.09 18.75 -20.78
C VAL A 186 -0.23 18.67 -22.04
N LEU A 187 1.05 18.37 -21.87
CA LEU A 187 1.95 18.14 -22.99
C LEU A 187 1.54 16.81 -23.61
N LEU A 188 0.50 16.83 -24.44
CA LEU A 188 -0.05 15.67 -25.14
C LEU A 188 0.98 15.02 -26.07
N ASN A 189 2.01 15.78 -26.42
CA ASN A 189 3.17 15.34 -27.19
C ASN A 189 4.21 14.57 -26.34
N GLN A 190 4.05 14.54 -25.01
CA GLN A 190 4.89 13.76 -24.12
C GLN A 190 4.32 12.35 -23.91
N CYS A 191 5.19 11.35 -23.93
CA CYS A 191 4.80 9.98 -23.66
C CYS A 191 4.32 9.82 -22.20
N LEU A 192 3.17 9.16 -22.01
CA LEU A 192 2.59 8.92 -20.68
C LEU A 192 3.48 8.05 -19.76
N PHE A 193 4.33 7.21 -20.35
CA PHE A 193 5.09 6.18 -19.63
C PHE A 193 6.59 6.48 -19.50
N CYS A 194 7.10 7.48 -20.23
CA CYS A 194 8.51 7.85 -20.20
C CYS A 194 8.73 9.34 -20.52
N ASN A 195 9.94 9.84 -20.30
CA ASN A 195 10.29 11.24 -20.54
C ASN A 195 10.55 11.59 -22.02
N THR A 196 10.05 10.81 -22.97
CA THR A 196 10.20 11.11 -24.40
C THR A 196 9.14 12.13 -24.81
N ILE A 197 9.56 13.20 -25.47
CA ILE A 197 8.68 14.20 -26.08
C ILE A 197 8.77 14.01 -27.59
N CYS A 198 7.63 13.90 -28.24
CA CYS A 198 7.50 13.80 -29.69
C CYS A 198 7.10 15.15 -30.29
N GLU A 199 7.26 15.30 -31.60
CA GLU A 199 6.86 16.53 -32.31
C GLU A 199 5.36 16.50 -32.64
N ASP A 200 4.84 15.32 -32.98
CA ASP A 200 3.44 15.09 -33.33
C ASP A 200 2.73 14.11 -32.37
N LEU A 201 1.42 14.28 -32.19
CA LEU A 201 0.57 13.36 -31.42
C LEU A 201 0.55 11.95 -32.01
N ASP A 202 0.44 11.83 -33.33
CA ASP A 202 0.48 10.55 -34.04
C ASP A 202 1.81 9.80 -33.84
N GLU A 203 2.91 10.54 -33.71
CA GLU A 203 4.21 9.95 -33.40
C GLU A 203 4.30 9.50 -31.95
N ASN A 204 3.75 10.29 -31.02
CA ASN A 204 3.68 9.91 -29.62
C ASN A 204 2.90 8.59 -29.45
N VAL A 205 1.72 8.48 -30.06
CA VAL A 205 0.92 7.24 -30.01
C VAL A 205 1.67 6.05 -30.63
N LYS A 206 2.39 6.25 -31.74
CA LYS A 206 3.24 5.20 -32.35
C LYS A 206 4.40 4.81 -31.43
N HIS A 207 5.02 5.77 -30.74
CA HIS A 207 6.06 5.52 -29.76
C HIS A 207 5.51 4.70 -28.59
N MET A 208 4.36 5.09 -28.03
CA MET A 208 3.70 4.38 -26.94
C MET A 208 3.32 2.95 -27.34
N ALA A 209 2.84 2.75 -28.56
CA ALA A 209 2.52 1.43 -29.09
C ALA A 209 3.76 0.53 -29.28
N LYS A 210 4.88 1.10 -29.78
CA LYS A 210 6.10 0.33 -30.08
C LYS A 210 6.98 0.07 -28.85
N GLN A 211 7.20 1.11 -28.04
CA GLN A 211 8.15 1.07 -26.91
C GLN A 211 7.49 0.54 -25.63
N HIS A 212 6.21 0.85 -25.44
CA HIS A 212 5.50 0.54 -24.20
C HIS A 212 4.38 -0.49 -24.41
N GLY A 213 4.07 -0.87 -25.64
CA GLY A 213 3.01 -1.82 -25.94
C GLY A 213 1.62 -1.27 -25.63
N MET A 214 1.45 0.06 -25.64
CA MET A 214 0.14 0.67 -25.47
C MET A 214 -0.73 0.34 -26.67
N PHE A 215 -1.89 -0.24 -26.41
CA PHE A 215 -2.90 -0.53 -27.42
C PHE A 215 -4.15 0.28 -27.11
N ILE A 216 -4.62 1.03 -28.11
CA ILE A 216 -5.88 1.78 -28.07
C ILE A 216 -6.94 0.90 -28.74
N PRO A 217 -7.94 0.40 -27.99
CA PRO A 217 -9.03 -0.38 -28.55
C PRO A 217 -9.78 0.40 -29.64
N GLU A 218 -10.34 -0.31 -30.62
CA GLU A 218 -11.36 0.21 -31.54
C GLU A 218 -11.08 1.62 -32.11
N ARG A 219 -9.85 1.87 -32.58
CA ARG A 219 -9.39 3.19 -33.08
C ARG A 219 -10.26 3.77 -34.21
N GLU A 220 -11.06 2.95 -34.89
CA GLU A 220 -11.99 3.37 -35.94
C GLU A 220 -13.22 4.13 -35.41
N PHE A 221 -13.59 3.92 -34.14
CA PHE A 221 -14.73 4.57 -33.47
C PHE A 221 -14.31 5.66 -32.48
N LEU A 222 -13.02 5.97 -32.43
CA LEU A 222 -12.47 6.96 -31.52
C LEU A 222 -12.65 8.35 -32.13
N VAL A 223 -13.50 9.18 -31.49
CA VAL A 223 -13.82 10.53 -31.97
C VAL A 223 -12.87 11.56 -31.38
N ASP A 224 -12.48 11.40 -30.11
CA ASP A 224 -11.63 12.34 -29.39
C ASP A 224 -10.36 11.67 -28.82
N LEU A 225 -9.30 11.67 -29.63
CA LEU A 225 -7.99 11.13 -29.24
C LEU A 225 -7.31 12.00 -28.19
N GLU A 226 -7.49 13.30 -28.30
CA GLU A 226 -6.86 14.29 -27.44
C GLU A 226 -7.45 14.23 -26.03
N GLY A 227 -8.78 14.12 -25.94
CA GLY A 227 -9.51 13.90 -24.70
C GLY A 227 -9.11 12.58 -24.03
N LEU A 228 -9.04 11.48 -24.78
CA LEU A 228 -8.62 10.19 -24.23
C LEU A 228 -7.20 10.26 -23.65
N LEU A 229 -6.25 10.88 -24.37
CA LEU A 229 -4.88 11.02 -23.88
C LEU A 229 -4.78 11.94 -22.67
N SER A 230 -5.56 13.02 -22.63
CA SER A 230 -5.66 13.92 -21.48
C SER A 230 -6.17 13.20 -20.24
N TYR A 231 -7.24 12.41 -20.39
CA TYR A 231 -7.80 11.60 -19.32
C TYR A 231 -6.80 10.57 -18.78
N LEU A 232 -6.09 9.87 -19.68
CA LEU A 232 -5.05 8.91 -19.28
C LEU A 232 -3.86 9.61 -18.61
N HIS A 233 -3.54 10.83 -19.02
CA HIS A 233 -2.51 11.64 -18.37
C HIS A 233 -2.90 11.99 -16.93
N GLU A 234 -4.10 12.52 -16.71
CA GLU A 234 -4.61 12.83 -15.38
C GLU A 234 -4.60 11.59 -14.46
N LYS A 235 -5.08 10.45 -14.97
CA LYS A 235 -5.11 9.18 -14.21
C LYS A 235 -3.72 8.67 -13.79
N ILE A 236 -2.69 8.92 -14.60
CA ILE A 236 -1.32 8.48 -14.31
C ILE A 236 -0.58 9.52 -13.47
N HIS A 237 -0.72 10.81 -13.78
CA HIS A 237 0.11 11.87 -13.23
C HIS A 237 -0.50 12.49 -11.97
N ASP A 238 -1.82 12.62 -11.90
CA ASP A 238 -2.52 13.24 -10.78
C ASP A 238 -3.02 12.18 -9.79
N ASP A 239 -3.70 11.14 -10.30
CA ASP A 239 -4.20 10.03 -9.47
C ASP A 239 -3.15 8.98 -9.12
N HIS A 240 -2.00 8.99 -9.80
CA HIS A 240 -0.94 8.01 -9.59
C HIS A 240 -1.41 6.56 -9.70
N GLN A 241 -2.37 6.30 -10.59
CA GLN A 241 -3.05 5.02 -10.71
C GLN A 241 -2.60 4.24 -11.95
N CYS A 242 -2.41 2.94 -11.79
CA CYS A 242 -2.12 2.05 -12.91
C CYS A 242 -3.41 1.79 -13.71
N LEU A 243 -3.35 2.03 -15.03
CA LEU A 243 -4.47 1.80 -15.95
C LEU A 243 -5.02 0.38 -15.91
N TYR A 244 -4.16 -0.64 -15.75
CA TYR A 244 -4.59 -2.04 -15.87
C TYR A 244 -4.96 -2.69 -14.53
N CYS A 245 -4.15 -2.46 -13.48
CA CYS A 245 -4.33 -3.15 -12.20
C CYS A 245 -4.96 -2.28 -11.10
N GLY A 246 -5.23 -1.00 -11.39
CA GLY A 246 -5.82 -0.05 -10.45
C GLY A 246 -4.94 0.29 -9.23
N GLN A 247 -3.70 -0.19 -9.19
CA GLN A 247 -2.79 0.06 -8.06
C GLN A 247 -2.38 1.52 -8.01
N LEU A 248 -2.45 2.10 -6.81
CA LEU A 248 -2.00 3.46 -6.55
C LEU A 248 -0.55 3.48 -6.08
N LYS A 249 0.19 4.51 -6.51
CA LYS A 249 1.53 4.82 -6.01
C LYS A 249 1.57 6.23 -5.45
N HIS A 250 2.68 6.59 -4.81
CA HIS A 250 2.85 7.89 -4.18
C HIS A 250 3.45 8.95 -5.12
N THR A 251 3.95 8.54 -6.29
CA THR A 251 4.63 9.43 -7.25
C THR A 251 4.35 9.00 -8.70
N ALA A 252 4.29 9.97 -9.61
CA ALA A 252 4.08 9.73 -11.04
C ALA A 252 5.19 8.84 -11.64
N SER A 253 6.43 9.14 -11.28
CA SER A 253 7.58 8.29 -11.66
C SER A 253 7.46 6.86 -11.11
N GLY A 254 6.91 6.69 -9.91
CA GLY A 254 6.68 5.39 -9.29
C GLY A 254 5.61 4.56 -9.99
N ILE A 255 4.55 5.21 -10.50
CA ILE A 255 3.54 4.49 -11.29
C ILE A 255 4.04 4.18 -12.70
N GLN A 256 4.73 5.10 -13.35
CA GLN A 256 5.32 4.87 -14.68
C GLN A 256 6.35 3.73 -14.68
N THR A 257 7.17 3.64 -13.64
CA THR A 257 8.09 2.49 -13.46
C THR A 257 7.33 1.20 -13.22
N HIS A 258 6.31 1.20 -12.35
CA HIS A 258 5.44 0.04 -12.16
C HIS A 258 4.80 -0.46 -13.47
N MET A 259 4.28 0.46 -14.28
CA MET A 259 3.63 0.15 -15.55
C MET A 259 4.61 -0.44 -16.56
N ARG A 260 5.81 0.14 -16.69
CA ARG A 260 6.87 -0.39 -17.56
C ARG A 260 7.39 -1.76 -17.11
N ASP A 261 7.64 -1.94 -15.81
CA ASP A 261 8.22 -3.17 -15.26
C ASP A 261 7.27 -4.37 -15.38
N ARG A 262 5.96 -4.13 -15.29
CA ARG A 262 4.92 -5.18 -15.37
C ARG A 262 4.28 -5.31 -16.74
N GLY A 263 4.52 -4.36 -17.64
CA GLY A 263 3.82 -4.28 -18.93
C GLY A 263 2.35 -3.87 -18.79
N HIS A 264 2.01 -3.07 -17.78
CA HIS A 264 0.66 -2.53 -17.55
C HIS A 264 0.46 -1.19 -18.28
N CYS A 265 0.87 -1.11 -19.55
CA CYS A 265 0.71 0.10 -20.37
C CYS A 265 -0.48 0.01 -21.34
N MET A 266 -1.30 -1.04 -21.20
CA MET A 266 -2.48 -1.28 -22.04
C MET A 266 -3.73 -0.72 -21.35
N ILE A 267 -4.64 -0.18 -22.15
CA ILE A 267 -5.95 0.26 -21.68
C ILE A 267 -6.83 -1.00 -21.58
N PRO A 268 -7.36 -1.32 -20.39
CA PRO A 268 -8.26 -2.46 -20.26
C PRO A 268 -9.58 -2.17 -20.97
N TYR A 269 -10.13 -3.19 -21.64
CA TYR A 269 -11.35 -3.11 -22.45
C TYR A 269 -12.12 -4.43 -22.42
N SER A 270 -12.03 -5.17 -21.31
CA SER A 270 -12.59 -6.53 -21.21
C SER A 270 -13.92 -6.56 -20.48
N THR A 271 -14.15 -5.59 -19.60
CA THR A 271 -15.38 -5.51 -18.81
C THR A 271 -16.22 -4.30 -19.24
N GLU A 272 -17.54 -4.41 -19.05
CA GLU A 272 -18.49 -3.33 -19.38
C GLU A 272 -18.17 -2.04 -18.62
N ASP A 273 -17.75 -2.14 -17.35
CA ASP A 273 -17.38 -1.00 -16.53
C ASP A 273 -16.15 -0.25 -17.09
N GLU A 274 -15.14 -0.98 -17.58
CA GLU A 274 -13.95 -0.40 -18.23
C GLU A 274 -14.30 0.26 -19.58
N MET A 275 -15.21 -0.36 -20.34
CA MET A 275 -15.71 0.20 -21.60
C MET A 275 -16.50 1.48 -21.36
N LEU A 276 -17.29 1.53 -20.27
CA LEU A 276 -18.09 2.69 -19.90
C LEU A 276 -17.21 3.87 -19.46
N GLU A 277 -16.09 3.59 -18.76
CA GLU A 277 -15.17 4.62 -18.27
C GLU A 277 -14.51 5.42 -19.40
N ILE A 278 -14.08 4.75 -20.47
CA ILE A 278 -13.50 5.43 -21.65
C ILE A 278 -14.55 5.73 -22.73
N GLY A 279 -15.79 5.30 -22.53
CA GLY A 279 -16.85 5.31 -23.56
C GLY A 279 -17.25 6.70 -24.02
N GLU A 280 -16.98 7.74 -23.23
CA GLU A 280 -17.24 9.14 -23.62
C GLU A 280 -16.39 9.62 -24.80
N PHE A 281 -15.23 8.99 -25.03
CA PHE A 281 -14.31 9.34 -26.13
C PHE A 281 -14.58 8.55 -27.43
N TYR A 282 -15.50 7.57 -27.37
CA TYR A 282 -15.84 6.70 -28.50
C TYR A 282 -17.28 6.93 -28.94
N ASP A 283 -17.50 6.99 -30.26
CA ASP A 283 -18.85 7.07 -30.83
C ASP A 283 -19.21 5.78 -31.57
N PHE A 284 -19.92 4.90 -30.86
CA PHE A 284 -20.48 3.67 -31.43
C PHE A 284 -21.85 3.89 -32.10
N ARG A 285 -22.36 5.12 -32.22
CA ARG A 285 -23.66 5.35 -32.89
C ARG A 285 -23.67 4.90 -34.35
N SER A 286 -22.50 4.83 -34.99
CA SER A 286 -22.37 4.35 -36.36
C SER A 286 -22.58 2.83 -36.51
N THR A 287 -22.32 2.02 -35.46
CA THR A 287 -22.54 0.57 -35.50
C THR A 287 -23.99 0.16 -35.25
N TYR A 288 -24.82 1.06 -34.69
CA TYR A 288 -26.27 0.89 -34.54
C TYR A 288 -27.08 1.50 -35.70
N SER A 289 -26.50 1.57 -36.91
CA SER A 289 -27.25 1.94 -38.10
C SER A 289 -28.43 0.96 -38.28
N ASP A 290 -29.62 1.46 -37.93
CA ASP A 290 -30.94 0.83 -37.95
C ASP A 290 -31.24 0.18 -39.31
N ASP A 291 -31.46 -1.14 -39.30
CA ASP A 291 -32.26 -1.85 -40.30
C ASP A 291 -33.61 -2.22 -39.65
#